data_AF-A0A9W8ZPS0-F1
#
_entry.id   AF-A0A9W8ZPS0-F1
#
_cell.length_a   1.000
_cell.length_b   1.000
_cell.length_c   1.000
_cell.angle_alpha   90.00
_cell.angle_beta   90.00
_cell.angle_gamma   90.00
#
_symmetry.space_group_name_H-M   'P 1'
#
loop_
_entity.id
_entity.type
_entity.pdbx_description
1 polymer ?
#
loop_
_entity_poly.entity_id
_entity_poly.type
_entity_poly.pdbx_seq_one_letter_code
_entity_poly.pdbx_strand_id
1 'polypeptide(L)'
;MLGKAFDRHKITYYTPNGNSRQAAEIIEEFKASVKEDPEHCPKALLLNLTNETAAGVNLANANHIIFVSPLLVESKHKYDLAMTQAIGRSRYGQEMKVHICHFAALRTIDVYIFQHRYERTNGITAAKSTVRMPSESLTTPEKIKLVKKKQGSTALVPVSWLAEEKTWERLSTFTSLINFSETSEDGEE
;
A
#
# COMPACT_ATOMS: atom_id res chain seq x y z
N MET A 1 -13.76 8.72 8.11
CA MET A 1 -13.15 9.98 7.62
C MET A 1 -12.96 9.99 6.10
N LEU A 2 -12.60 8.88 5.45
CA LEU A 2 -12.46 8.82 3.98
C LEU A 2 -13.80 8.88 3.22
N GLY A 3 -14.84 8.18 3.68
CA GLY A 3 -16.18 8.26 3.08
C GLY A 3 -16.72 9.69 2.98
N LYS A 4 -16.54 10.50 4.05
CA LYS A 4 -16.89 11.93 4.04
C LYS A 4 -16.17 12.74 2.95
N ALA A 5 -14.93 12.37 2.61
CA ALA A 5 -14.19 13.02 1.53
C ALA A 5 -14.78 12.62 0.17
N PHE A 6 -15.13 11.35 -0.02
CA PHE A 6 -15.81 10.89 -1.22
C PHE A 6 -17.18 11.56 -1.40
N ASP A 7 -17.98 11.68 -0.33
CA ASP A 7 -19.26 12.41 -0.34
C ASP A 7 -19.07 13.85 -0.83
N ARG A 8 -18.08 14.56 -0.26
CA ARG A 8 -17.76 15.95 -0.62
C ARG A 8 -17.36 16.09 -2.09
N HIS A 9 -16.65 15.11 -2.64
CA HIS A 9 -16.20 15.09 -4.03
C HIS A 9 -17.17 14.38 -4.99
N LYS A 10 -18.36 13.98 -4.50
CA LYS A 10 -19.38 13.26 -5.27
C LYS A 10 -18.84 11.98 -5.93
N ILE A 11 -17.95 11.28 -5.25
CA ILE A 11 -17.46 9.97 -5.67
C ILE A 11 -18.39 8.93 -5.04
N THR A 12 -19.05 8.11 -5.85
CA THR A 12 -19.88 7.00 -5.36
C THR A 12 -18.98 5.87 -4.85
N TYR A 13 -19.29 5.33 -3.68
CA TYR A 13 -18.50 4.26 -3.08
C TYR A 13 -19.34 3.34 -2.20
N TYR A 14 -18.89 2.10 -2.07
CA TYR A 14 -19.44 1.13 -1.12
C TYR A 14 -18.47 0.89 0.03
N THR A 15 -19.01 0.58 1.20
CA THR A 15 -18.23 0.16 2.38
C THR A 15 -18.86 -1.11 2.93
N PRO A 16 -18.20 -2.28 2.83
CA PRO A 16 -18.68 -3.53 3.41
C PRO A 16 -18.63 -3.44 4.94
N ASN A 17 -19.72 -2.97 5.53
CA ASN A 17 -19.88 -2.84 6.98
C ASN A 17 -20.89 -3.88 7.47
N GLY A 18 -20.78 -4.28 8.73
CA GLY A 18 -21.69 -5.25 9.35
C GLY A 18 -21.02 -6.62 9.53
N ASN A 19 -21.84 -7.68 9.56
CA ASN A 19 -21.32 -9.05 9.67
C ASN A 19 -20.76 -9.56 8.34
N SER A 20 -20.04 -10.68 8.37
CA SER A 20 -19.39 -11.29 7.20
C SER A 20 -20.32 -11.51 6.01
N ARG A 21 -21.58 -11.88 6.26
CA ARG A 21 -22.59 -12.07 5.21
C ARG A 21 -22.96 -10.74 4.54
N GLN A 22 -23.27 -9.72 5.31
CA GLN A 22 -23.61 -8.38 4.77
C GLN A 22 -22.43 -7.79 3.99
N ALA A 23 -21.21 -7.97 4.50
CA ALA A 23 -20.01 -7.55 3.79
C ALA A 23 -19.86 -8.27 2.43
N ALA A 24 -20.12 -9.57 2.38
CA ALA A 24 -20.09 -10.34 1.14
C ALA A 24 -21.16 -9.88 0.14
N GLU A 25 -22.38 -9.62 0.60
CA GLU A 25 -23.49 -9.11 -0.22
C GLU A 25 -23.13 -7.77 -0.88
N ILE A 26 -22.58 -6.81 -0.12
CA ILE A 26 -22.13 -5.50 -0.64
C ILE A 26 -21.00 -5.66 -1.68
N ILE A 27 -20.08 -6.61 -1.47
CA ILE A 27 -18.97 -6.86 -2.40
C ILE A 27 -19.50 -7.46 -3.71
N GLU A 28 -20.45 -8.39 -3.65
CA GLU A 28 -21.08 -8.96 -4.85
C GLU A 28 -21.89 -7.90 -5.61
N GLU A 29 -22.62 -7.04 -4.91
CA GLU A 29 -23.33 -5.91 -5.52
C GLU A 29 -22.34 -4.96 -6.22
N PHE A 30 -21.21 -4.63 -5.59
CA PHE A 30 -20.16 -3.83 -6.22
C PHE A 30 -19.66 -4.47 -7.53
N LYS A 31 -19.49 -5.80 -7.57
CA LYS A 31 -19.06 -6.53 -8.77
C LYS A 31 -20.11 -6.51 -9.87
N ALA A 32 -21.37 -6.69 -9.53
CA ALA A 32 -22.48 -6.73 -10.47
C ALA A 32 -22.80 -5.34 -11.06
N SER A 33 -22.63 -4.28 -10.26
CA SER A 33 -23.00 -2.90 -10.61
C SER A 33 -22.42 -2.41 -11.94
N VAL A 34 -21.20 -2.79 -12.28
CA VAL A 34 -20.53 -2.37 -13.53
C VAL A 34 -21.24 -2.90 -14.77
N LYS A 35 -21.89 -4.07 -14.66
CA LYS A 35 -22.65 -4.69 -15.75
C LYS A 35 -24.11 -4.24 -15.78
N GLU A 36 -24.72 -4.06 -14.60
CA GLU A 36 -26.15 -3.75 -14.46
C GLU A 36 -26.46 -2.28 -14.72
N ASP A 37 -25.64 -1.36 -14.19
CA ASP A 37 -25.79 0.09 -14.37
C ASP A 37 -24.41 0.76 -14.48
N PRO A 38 -23.80 0.76 -15.68
CA PRO A 38 -22.46 1.33 -15.88
C PRO A 38 -22.37 2.83 -15.57
N GLU A 39 -23.48 3.56 -15.70
CA GLU A 39 -23.52 5.01 -15.50
C GLU A 39 -23.55 5.37 -14.01
N HIS A 40 -24.29 4.61 -13.19
CA HIS A 40 -24.44 4.88 -11.75
C HIS A 40 -23.66 3.94 -10.83
N CYS A 41 -22.82 3.05 -11.38
CA CYS A 41 -22.03 2.14 -10.57
C CYS A 41 -21.09 2.87 -9.59
N PRO A 42 -20.91 2.33 -8.35
CA PRO A 42 -19.92 2.84 -7.41
C PRO A 42 -18.52 2.84 -8.02
N LYS A 43 -17.79 3.95 -7.88
CA LYS A 43 -16.43 4.11 -8.40
C LYS A 43 -15.36 3.57 -7.45
N ALA A 44 -15.68 3.38 -6.17
CA ALA A 44 -14.74 2.89 -5.17
C ALA A 44 -15.37 1.88 -4.21
N LEU A 45 -14.53 0.96 -3.72
CA LEU A 45 -14.87 0.04 -2.64
C LEU A 45 -13.90 0.28 -1.48
N LEU A 46 -14.43 0.72 -0.34
CA LEU A 46 -13.65 0.97 0.87
C LEU A 46 -13.54 -0.32 1.68
N LEU A 47 -12.32 -0.83 1.80
CA LEU A 47 -12.04 -2.08 2.51
C LEU A 47 -11.15 -1.81 3.73
N ASN A 48 -11.34 -2.61 4.78
CA ASN A 48 -10.45 -2.60 5.92
C ASN A 48 -9.46 -3.76 5.83
N LEU A 49 -8.17 -3.43 5.80
CA LEU A 49 -7.07 -4.38 5.65
C LEU A 49 -6.92 -5.34 6.84
N THR A 50 -7.47 -5.01 8.01
CA THR A 50 -7.32 -5.79 9.25
C THR A 50 -8.46 -6.76 9.52
N ASN A 51 -9.46 -6.85 8.64
CA ASN A 51 -10.59 -7.77 8.83
C ASN A 51 -10.88 -8.56 7.55
N GLU A 52 -11.88 -9.43 7.62
CA GLU A 52 -12.29 -10.32 6.53
C GLU A 52 -12.70 -9.57 5.27
N THR A 53 -13.03 -8.27 5.35
CA THR A 53 -13.43 -7.48 4.17
C THR A 53 -12.27 -7.30 3.18
N ALA A 54 -11.01 -7.43 3.62
CA ALA A 54 -9.84 -7.39 2.74
C ALA A 54 -9.42 -8.77 2.20
N ALA A 55 -10.11 -9.85 2.60
CA ALA A 55 -9.81 -11.21 2.18
C ALA A 55 -10.96 -11.83 1.35
N GLY A 56 -10.67 -12.92 0.63
CA GLY A 56 -11.68 -13.88 0.16
C GLY A 56 -12.28 -13.67 -1.23
N VAL A 57 -12.72 -12.47 -1.61
CA VAL A 57 -13.53 -12.30 -2.86
C VAL A 57 -12.74 -11.66 -4.01
N ASN A 58 -12.78 -12.27 -5.20
CA ASN A 58 -12.15 -11.72 -6.41
C ASN A 58 -12.86 -10.44 -6.92
N LEU A 59 -12.10 -9.37 -7.13
CA LEU A 59 -12.53 -8.06 -7.61
C LEU A 59 -12.03 -7.82 -9.04
N ALA A 60 -12.49 -8.66 -9.98
CA ALA A 60 -12.06 -8.60 -11.39
C ALA A 60 -12.46 -7.29 -12.11
N ASN A 61 -13.41 -6.53 -11.56
CA ASN A 61 -13.83 -5.23 -12.08
C ASN A 61 -12.99 -4.04 -11.55
N ALA A 62 -12.08 -4.27 -10.59
CA ALA A 62 -11.25 -3.24 -10.00
C ALA A 62 -9.77 -3.45 -10.35
N ASN A 63 -9.19 -2.51 -11.08
CA ASN A 63 -7.78 -2.53 -11.50
C ASN A 63 -6.89 -1.56 -10.70
N HIS A 64 -7.45 -0.77 -9.78
CA HIS A 64 -6.68 0.11 -8.88
C HIS A 64 -6.82 -0.32 -7.43
N ILE A 65 -5.68 -0.58 -6.78
CA ILE A 65 -5.60 -0.85 -5.34
C ILE A 65 -4.82 0.29 -4.69
N ILE A 66 -5.43 0.97 -3.73
CA ILE A 66 -4.86 2.14 -3.08
C ILE A 66 -4.79 1.91 -1.57
N PHE A 67 -3.57 1.81 -1.05
CA PHE A 67 -3.29 1.81 0.39
C PHE A 67 -3.11 3.25 0.85
N VAL A 68 -4.08 3.77 1.59
CA VAL A 68 -4.13 5.18 2.04
C VAL A 68 -3.11 5.46 3.15
N SER A 69 -2.76 4.44 3.93
CA SER A 69 -1.71 4.46 4.94
C SER A 69 -1.00 3.10 4.99
N PRO A 70 0.27 3.03 5.44
CA PRO A 70 0.95 1.76 5.64
C PRO A 70 0.26 0.89 6.69
N LEU A 71 0.26 -0.43 6.49
CA LEU A 71 -0.25 -1.39 7.47
C LEU A 71 0.73 -1.53 8.63
N LEU A 72 0.31 -1.13 9.83
CA LEU A 72 1.05 -1.39 11.06
C LEU A 72 0.52 -2.66 11.73
N VAL A 73 1.33 -3.71 11.72
CA VAL A 73 1.06 -5.00 12.38
C VAL A 73 2.32 -5.51 13.08
N GLU A 74 2.15 -6.45 14.00
CA GLU A 74 3.18 -6.94 14.93
C GLU A 74 4.32 -7.67 14.22
N SER A 75 4.03 -8.54 13.25
CA SER A 75 5.04 -9.36 12.57
C SER A 75 5.12 -9.08 11.07
N LYS A 76 6.27 -9.43 10.47
CA LYS A 76 6.43 -9.35 9.00
C LYS A 76 5.54 -10.36 8.30
N HIS A 77 5.36 -11.56 8.88
CA HIS A 77 4.44 -12.56 8.35
C HIS A 77 3.01 -12.03 8.23
N LYS A 78 2.44 -11.42 9.29
CA LYS A 78 1.10 -10.82 9.25
C LYS A 78 0.98 -9.72 8.19
N TYR A 79 2.03 -8.91 8.05
CA TYR A 79 2.09 -7.85 7.02
C TYR A 79 2.06 -8.44 5.60
N ASP A 80 2.93 -9.41 5.33
CA ASP A 80 3.08 -10.04 4.02
C ASP A 80 1.82 -10.81 3.63
N LEU A 81 1.20 -11.52 4.59
CA LEU A 81 -0.07 -12.22 4.39
C LEU A 81 -1.20 -11.25 4.02
N ALA A 82 -1.41 -10.20 4.81
CA ALA A 82 -2.47 -9.22 4.57
C ALA A 82 -2.28 -8.49 3.23
N MET A 83 -1.04 -8.10 2.91
CA MET A 83 -0.71 -7.41 1.67
C MET A 83 -0.89 -8.33 0.45
N THR A 84 -0.46 -9.59 0.55
CA THR A 84 -0.64 -10.60 -0.49
C THR A 84 -2.11 -10.88 -0.77
N GLN A 85 -2.91 -11.02 0.29
CA GLN A 85 -4.35 -11.23 0.16
C GLN A 85 -5.02 -10.02 -0.50
N ALA A 86 -4.80 -8.80 0.00
CA ALA A 86 -5.41 -7.59 -0.53
C ALA A 86 -5.04 -7.34 -2.00
N ILE A 87 -3.75 -7.52 -2.36
CA ILE A 87 -3.29 -7.39 -3.74
C ILE A 87 -3.87 -8.53 -4.61
N GLY A 88 -3.93 -9.74 -4.08
CA GLY A 88 -4.44 -10.93 -4.77
C GLY A 88 -5.89 -10.78 -5.25
N ARG A 89 -6.70 -9.96 -4.57
CA ARG A 89 -8.12 -9.73 -4.93
C ARG A 89 -8.32 -9.18 -6.32
N SER A 90 -7.40 -8.39 -6.87
CA SER A 90 -7.51 -7.86 -8.23
C SER A 90 -6.64 -8.61 -9.25
N ARG A 91 -5.91 -9.66 -8.87
CA ARG A 91 -4.95 -10.30 -9.79
C ARG A 91 -5.56 -11.37 -10.69
N TYR A 92 -6.56 -12.11 -10.22
CA TYR A 92 -7.05 -13.28 -10.94
C TYR A 92 -8.25 -12.94 -11.82
N GLY A 93 -8.16 -13.21 -13.13
CA GLY A 93 -9.31 -13.17 -14.04
C GLY A 93 -9.73 -11.80 -14.59
N GLN A 94 -8.87 -10.78 -14.51
CA GLN A 94 -9.06 -9.52 -15.23
C GLN A 94 -7.97 -9.30 -16.29
N GLU A 95 -8.35 -8.69 -17.42
CA GLU A 95 -7.42 -8.38 -18.53
C GLU A 95 -6.76 -7.00 -18.37
N MET A 96 -7.28 -6.17 -17.46
CA MET A 96 -6.76 -4.83 -17.21
C MET A 96 -5.47 -4.87 -16.39
N LYS A 97 -4.57 -3.93 -16.69
CA LYS A 97 -3.35 -3.74 -15.89
C LYS A 97 -3.70 -3.31 -14.48
N VAL A 98 -3.27 -4.10 -13.49
CA VAL A 98 -3.46 -3.78 -12.07
C VAL A 98 -2.44 -2.73 -11.62
N HIS A 99 -2.94 -1.68 -10.98
CA HIS A 99 -2.18 -0.56 -10.43
C HIS A 99 -2.22 -0.61 -8.90
N ILE A 100 -1.06 -0.75 -8.27
CA ILE A 100 -0.93 -0.80 -6.81
C ILE A 100 -0.26 0.49 -6.33
N CYS A 101 -0.99 1.28 -5.56
CA CYS A 101 -0.54 2.57 -5.04
C CYS A 101 -0.42 2.52 -3.51
N HIS A 102 0.73 2.95 -3.01
CA HIS A 102 1.03 3.01 -1.58
C HIS A 102 1.29 4.47 -1.19
N PHE A 103 0.46 5.02 -0.29
CA PHE A 103 0.64 6.36 0.25
C PHE A 103 1.38 6.30 1.59
N ALA A 104 2.25 7.29 1.80
CA ALA A 104 2.91 7.55 3.08
C ALA A 104 3.13 9.04 3.25
N ALA A 105 2.85 9.56 4.44
CA ALA A 105 3.18 10.93 4.79
C ALA A 105 4.69 11.04 5.11
N LEU A 106 5.40 11.89 4.36
CA LEU A 106 6.83 12.13 4.58
C LEU A 106 7.08 12.68 5.99
N ARG A 107 8.21 12.25 6.60
CA ARG A 107 8.61 12.65 7.96
C ARG A 107 7.63 12.23 9.07
N THR A 108 6.87 11.17 8.84
CA THR A 108 5.98 10.57 9.84
C THR A 108 6.34 9.10 10.07
N ILE A 109 5.62 8.45 11.00
CA ILE A 109 5.75 7.01 11.27
C ILE A 109 5.54 6.15 10.02
N ASP A 110 4.75 6.61 9.06
CA ASP A 110 4.46 5.90 7.80
C ASP A 110 5.73 5.48 7.06
N VAL A 111 6.70 6.39 6.98
CA VAL A 111 7.96 6.14 6.29
C VAL A 111 8.77 5.07 7.02
N TYR A 112 8.70 5.01 8.35
CA TYR A 112 9.39 3.98 9.12
C TYR A 112 8.73 2.61 8.92
N ILE A 113 7.40 2.55 8.90
CA ILE A 113 6.67 1.31 8.60
C ILE A 113 7.10 0.78 7.22
N PHE A 114 7.16 1.65 6.19
CA PHE A 114 7.64 1.24 4.88
C PHE A 114 9.10 0.79 4.87
N GLN A 115 10.02 1.50 5.52
CA GLN A 115 11.41 1.07 5.58
C GLN A 115 11.59 -0.29 6.30
N HIS A 116 10.71 -0.60 7.25
CA HIS A 116 10.79 -1.83 8.05
C HIS A 116 10.10 -3.03 7.36
N ARG A 117 8.93 -2.80 6.75
CA ARG A 117 8.04 -3.86 6.25
C ARG A 117 8.06 -4.00 4.73
N TYR A 118 8.35 -2.93 4.01
CA TYR A 118 8.16 -2.88 2.56
C TYR A 118 9.47 -3.02 1.81
N GLU A 119 9.49 -3.97 0.89
CA GLU A 119 10.63 -4.26 0.04
C GLU A 119 10.32 -3.87 -1.40
N ARG A 120 11.31 -3.29 -2.08
CA ARG A 120 11.16 -2.77 -3.43
C ARG A 120 12.40 -3.02 -4.26
N THR A 121 12.19 -3.07 -5.56
CA THR A 121 13.27 -3.11 -6.56
C THR A 121 13.62 -1.72 -7.09
N ASN A 122 12.84 -0.69 -6.77
CA ASN A 122 13.03 0.67 -7.29
C ASN A 122 12.83 1.75 -6.21
N GLY A 123 13.39 2.92 -6.47
CA GLY A 123 13.22 4.11 -5.64
C GLY A 123 11.86 4.81 -5.84
N ILE A 124 11.40 5.50 -4.81
CA ILE A 124 10.22 6.35 -4.80
C ILE A 124 10.66 7.79 -4.50
N THR A 125 10.15 8.73 -5.29
CA THR A 125 10.35 10.16 -5.06
C THR A 125 9.03 10.85 -4.72
N ALA A 126 9.10 12.00 -4.06
CA ALA A 126 7.91 12.85 -3.91
C ALA A 126 7.43 13.33 -5.28
N ALA A 127 6.12 13.53 -5.47
CA ALA A 127 5.52 13.88 -6.76
C ALA A 127 6.12 15.13 -7.45
N LYS A 128 6.71 16.07 -6.69
CA LYS A 128 7.35 17.29 -7.20
C LYS A 128 8.90 17.22 -7.17
N SER A 129 9.46 16.03 -6.95
CA SER A 129 10.90 15.85 -6.82
C SER A 129 11.58 15.83 -8.18
N THR A 130 12.70 16.56 -8.29
CA THR A 130 13.59 16.53 -9.46
C THR A 130 14.67 15.44 -9.35
N VAL A 131 14.61 14.60 -8.32
CA VAL A 131 15.59 13.53 -8.10
C VAL A 131 15.51 12.52 -9.23
N ARG A 132 16.62 12.36 -9.95
CA ARG A 132 16.82 11.25 -10.88
C ARG A 132 17.15 9.98 -10.10
N MET A 133 16.40 8.92 -10.39
CA MET A 133 16.67 7.57 -9.92
C MET A 133 17.46 6.79 -10.98
N PRO A 134 18.24 5.78 -10.58
CA PRO A 134 18.70 4.74 -11.48
C PRO A 134 17.57 4.27 -12.41
N SER A 135 17.89 4.11 -13.70
CA SER A 135 16.94 3.66 -14.71
C SER A 135 16.61 2.17 -14.56
N GLU A 136 17.55 1.39 -14.06
CA GLU A 136 17.41 -0.03 -13.85
C GLU A 136 16.89 -0.33 -12.45
N SER A 137 15.87 -1.17 -12.37
CA SER A 137 15.36 -1.69 -11.11
C SER A 137 16.18 -2.92 -10.71
N LEU A 138 16.30 -3.17 -9.40
CA LEU A 138 16.94 -4.36 -8.87
C LEU A 138 16.22 -5.64 -9.31
N THR A 139 16.95 -6.74 -9.37
CA THR A 139 16.41 -8.06 -9.69
C THR A 139 15.65 -8.66 -8.51
N THR A 140 16.09 -8.38 -7.28
CA THR A 140 15.45 -8.83 -6.04
C THR A 140 14.94 -7.64 -5.23
N PRO A 141 13.71 -7.70 -4.67
CA PRO A 141 13.24 -6.70 -3.73
C PRO A 141 14.14 -6.63 -2.50
N GLU A 142 14.36 -5.44 -1.98
CA GLU A 142 15.05 -5.25 -0.70
C GLU A 142 14.45 -4.09 0.09
N LYS A 143 14.83 -3.99 1.38
CA LYS A 143 14.39 -2.90 2.24
C LYS A 143 14.81 -1.55 1.66
N ILE A 144 13.96 -0.56 1.83
CA ILE A 144 14.21 0.82 1.39
C ILE A 144 14.62 1.71 2.56
N LYS A 145 15.30 2.81 2.26
CA LYS A 145 15.66 3.85 3.23
C LYS A 145 15.33 5.25 2.71
N LEU A 146 14.89 6.10 3.63
CA LEU A 146 14.67 7.51 3.37
C LEU A 146 16.02 8.23 3.32
N VAL A 147 16.30 8.83 2.16
CA VAL A 147 17.49 9.63 1.92
C VAL A 147 17.12 11.07 1.62
N LYS A 148 18.06 11.96 1.92
CA LYS A 148 18.02 13.36 1.51
C LYS A 148 19.19 13.63 0.57
N LYS A 149 18.93 14.28 -0.55
CA LYS A 149 19.99 14.83 -1.42
C LYS A 149 20.44 16.19 -0.88
N LYS A 150 21.67 16.61 -1.20
CA LYS A 150 22.22 17.93 -0.84
C LYS A 150 21.30 19.11 -1.21
N GLN A 151 20.47 18.96 -2.23
CA GLN A 151 19.50 19.97 -2.69
C GLN A 151 18.17 19.99 -1.89
N GLY A 152 18.05 19.19 -0.82
CA GLY A 152 16.87 19.17 0.04
C GLY A 152 15.79 18.16 -0.34
N SER A 153 15.84 17.59 -1.55
CA SER A 153 14.89 16.59 -2.02
C SER A 153 15.01 15.26 -1.27
N THR A 154 13.87 14.65 -0.96
CA THR A 154 13.79 13.36 -0.27
C THR A 154 13.37 12.24 -1.22
N ALA A 155 13.90 11.05 -0.98
CA ALA A 155 13.53 9.84 -1.70
C ALA A 155 13.58 8.62 -0.78
N LEU A 156 12.78 7.60 -1.10
CA LEU A 156 12.94 6.26 -0.55
C LEU A 156 13.66 5.41 -1.58
N VAL A 157 14.83 4.87 -1.25
CA VAL A 157 15.65 4.09 -2.19
C VAL A 157 16.00 2.73 -1.60
N PRO A 158 16.14 1.68 -2.42
CA PRO A 158 16.73 0.41 -2.00
C PRO A 158 18.08 0.61 -1.27
N VAL A 159 18.34 -0.19 -0.22
CA VAL A 159 19.53 -0.03 0.64
C VAL A 159 20.85 -0.18 -0.12
N SER A 160 20.92 -1.05 -1.13
CA SER A 160 22.11 -1.24 -1.98
C SER A 160 22.50 0.04 -2.72
N TRP A 161 21.53 0.86 -3.15
CA TRP A 161 21.78 2.13 -3.85
C TRP A 161 22.50 3.17 -2.98
N LEU A 162 22.51 2.98 -1.67
CA LEU A 162 23.25 3.85 -0.74
C LEU A 162 24.77 3.64 -0.81
N ALA A 163 25.22 2.45 -1.20
CA ALA A 163 26.64 2.14 -1.31
C ALA A 163 27.26 2.75 -2.57
N GLU A 164 26.45 2.97 -3.61
CA GLU A 164 26.90 3.36 -4.94
C GLU A 164 27.00 4.89 -5.14
N GLU A 165 26.24 5.69 -4.39
CA GLU A 165 26.21 7.16 -4.54
C GLU A 165 26.76 7.89 -3.30
N LYS A 166 27.89 8.60 -3.44
CA LYS A 166 28.46 9.52 -2.43
C LYS A 166 27.59 10.76 -2.12
N THR A 167 26.42 10.87 -2.75
CA THR A 167 25.54 12.05 -2.77
C THR A 167 24.36 11.95 -1.82
N TRP A 168 24.12 10.79 -1.19
CA TRP A 168 23.00 10.56 -0.28
C TRP A 168 23.39 10.78 1.18
N GLU A 169 22.64 11.64 1.86
CA GLU A 169 22.71 11.76 3.31
C GLU A 169 21.54 10.99 3.93
N ARG A 170 21.85 10.08 4.86
CA ARG A 170 20.84 9.41 5.67
C ARG A 170 20.19 10.45 6.58
N LEU A 171 18.87 10.54 6.55
CA LEU A 171 18.15 11.37 7.52
C LEU A 171 18.30 10.78 8.93
N SER A 172 18.61 11.65 9.89
CA SER A 172 18.69 11.30 11.32
C SER A 172 17.40 10.60 11.72
N THR A 173 17.56 9.43 12.31
CA THR A 173 16.49 8.49 12.51
C THR A 173 15.76 8.85 13.81
N PHE A 174 14.43 8.95 13.81
CA PHE A 174 13.61 9.19 15.03
C PHE A 174 13.59 7.96 15.97
N THR A 175 14.48 6.99 15.75
CA THR A 175 14.43 5.61 16.26
C THR A 175 14.93 5.42 17.67
N SER A 176 15.47 6.44 18.35
CA SER A 176 15.73 6.29 19.79
C SER A 176 14.45 6.07 20.61
N LEU A 177 13.26 6.27 20.02
CA LEU A 177 11.98 6.22 20.71
C LEU A 177 11.06 5.07 20.27
N ILE A 178 11.36 4.36 19.17
CA ILE A 178 10.45 3.36 18.60
C ILE A 178 11.25 2.10 18.25
N ASN A 179 11.04 1.03 19.03
CA ASN A 179 11.57 -0.28 18.74
C ASN A 179 10.46 -1.13 18.11
N PHE A 180 10.58 -1.44 16.81
CA PHE A 180 9.70 -2.44 16.20
C PHE A 180 10.23 -3.81 16.63
N SER A 181 9.40 -4.62 17.29
CA SER A 181 9.80 -5.98 17.63
C SER A 181 9.98 -6.79 16.34
N GLU A 182 11.14 -7.41 16.18
CA GLU A 182 11.37 -8.46 15.17
C GLU A 182 10.80 -9.79 15.68
N THR A 183 9.55 -9.77 16.18
CA THR A 183 8.85 -10.98 16.59
C THR A 183 8.44 -11.75 15.35
N SER A 184 9.37 -12.58 14.87
CA SER A 184 9.06 -13.78 14.09
C SER A 184 8.57 -14.83 15.09
N GLU A 185 7.31 -14.74 15.49
CA GLU A 185 6.67 -15.90 16.11
C GLU A 185 6.38 -16.90 14.99
N ASP A 186 7.40 -17.69 14.64
CA ASP A 186 7.21 -18.99 14.01
C ASP A 186 6.68 -19.94 15.10
N GLY A 187 5.42 -19.73 15.48
CA GLY A 187 4.66 -20.65 16.31
C GLY A 187 3.83 -21.54 15.38
N GLU A 188 4.36 -22.73 15.09
CA GLU A 188 3.56 -23.83 14.56
C GLU A 188 2.44 -24.16 15.55
N GLU A 189 1.18 -24.06 15.11
CA GLU A 189 0.06 -24.89 15.57
C GLU A 189 -0.83 -25.26 14.38
#